data_AF-A0A2X3K7I4-F1
#
_entry.id   AF-A0A2X3K7I4-F1
#
_cell.length_a   1.000
_cell.length_b   1.000
_cell.length_c   1.000
_cell.angle_alpha   90.00
_cell.angle_beta   90.00
_cell.angle_gamma   90.00
#
_symmetry.space_group_name_H-M   'P 1'
#
loop_
_entity.id
_entity.type
_entity.pdbx_description
1 polymer ?
#
loop_
_entity_poly.entity_id
_entity_poly.type
_entity_poly.pdbx_seq_one_letter_code
_entity_poly.pdbx_strand_id
1 'polypeptide(L)'
;MHNGGTASGTVVNSDGWQIIKEGGLADFTTVNQKGKLQVNAGGTATNVTLKQGGALVTSTAATVLGRPSGEFHVENGKADGVVLESGGRLDVLEGHSAWKTLVDDGGTLAVSAGGKATGVTMTSGGALIADQWCHC
;
A
#
# COMPACT_ATOMS: atom_id res chain seq x y z
N MET A 1 9.89 12.38 2.27
CA MET A 1 9.74 12.96 3.62
C MET A 1 10.63 12.14 4.55
N HIS A 2 11.51 12.81 5.30
CA HIS A 2 12.43 12.19 6.25
C HIS A 2 11.87 12.26 7.67
N ASN A 3 12.51 11.60 8.63
CA ASN A 3 12.11 11.61 10.04
C ASN A 3 11.87 13.06 10.54
N GLY A 4 10.70 13.30 11.14
CA GLY A 4 10.24 14.61 11.61
C GLY A 4 9.74 15.56 10.51
N GLY A 5 9.84 15.16 9.25
CA GLY A 5 9.39 15.94 8.10
C GLY A 5 7.91 15.70 7.81
N THR A 6 7.15 16.80 7.70
CA THR A 6 5.74 16.79 7.32
C THR A 6 5.57 17.36 5.92
N ALA A 7 4.78 16.69 5.08
CA ALA A 7 4.28 17.23 3.82
C ALA A 7 2.75 17.25 3.85
N SER A 8 2.14 18.32 3.34
CA SER A 8 0.68 18.44 3.28
C SER A 8 0.25 18.87 1.88
N GLY A 9 -0.87 18.34 1.40
CA GLY A 9 -1.46 18.72 0.10
C GLY A 9 -0.62 18.31 -1.11
N THR A 10 0.18 17.25 -0.98
CA THR A 10 1.02 16.78 -2.08
C THR A 10 0.15 16.18 -3.19
N VAL A 11 0.35 16.62 -4.43
CA VAL A 11 -0.29 16.05 -5.62
C VAL A 11 0.76 15.30 -6.43
N VAL A 12 0.62 13.99 -6.52
CA VAL A 12 1.51 13.10 -7.27
C VAL A 12 0.89 12.81 -8.63
N ASN A 13 1.42 13.46 -9.67
CA ASN A 13 0.99 13.28 -11.07
C ASN A 13 1.77 12.14 -11.75
N SER A 14 1.50 11.90 -13.05
CA SER A 14 2.23 10.91 -13.86
C SER A 14 3.72 11.00 -13.65
N ASP A 15 4.36 9.85 -13.41
CA ASP A 15 5.79 9.69 -13.18
C ASP A 15 6.32 10.39 -11.91
N GLY A 16 5.44 11.08 -11.18
CA GLY A 16 5.69 11.62 -9.86
C GLY A 16 5.80 10.51 -8.83
N TRP A 17 6.70 10.69 -7.88
CA TRP A 17 6.94 9.72 -6.82
C TRP A 17 7.13 10.42 -5.48
N GLN A 18 6.21 10.18 -4.56
CA GLN A 18 6.32 10.61 -3.17
C GLN A 18 6.77 9.44 -2.32
N ILE A 19 7.84 9.63 -1.55
CA ILE A 19 8.38 8.61 -0.64
C ILE A 19 8.31 9.14 0.79
N ILE A 20 7.57 8.44 1.65
CA ILE A 20 7.49 8.70 3.08
C ILE A 20 8.41 7.71 3.79
N LYS A 21 9.46 8.22 4.41
CA LYS A 21 10.41 7.39 5.17
C LYS A 21 9.94 7.27 6.63
N GLU A 22 10.62 6.42 7.38
CA GLU A 22 10.41 6.25 8.82
C GLU A 22 10.39 7.61 9.54
N GLY A 23 9.38 7.80 10.40
CA GLY A 23 9.14 9.04 11.14
C GLY A 23 8.67 10.23 10.30
N GLY A 24 8.50 10.06 8.99
CA GLY A 24 7.93 11.07 8.10
C GLY A 24 6.41 11.03 8.10
N LEU A 25 5.79 12.20 7.95
CA LEU A 25 4.34 12.37 7.84
C LEU A 25 3.98 12.97 6.48
N ALA A 26 3.01 12.39 5.80
CA ALA A 26 2.30 13.03 4.70
C ALA A 26 0.81 13.11 5.01
N ASP A 27 0.23 14.27 4.78
CA ASP A 27 -1.19 14.50 4.98
C ASP A 27 -1.82 15.07 3.70
N PHE A 28 -3.07 14.72 3.41
CA PHE A 28 -3.80 15.14 2.21
C PHE A 28 -3.05 14.86 0.91
N THR A 29 -2.47 13.67 0.79
CA THR A 29 -1.80 13.26 -0.46
C THR A 29 -2.82 12.82 -1.51
N THR A 30 -2.76 13.39 -2.70
CA THR A 30 -3.54 12.92 -3.87
C THR A 30 -2.60 12.25 -4.86
N VAL A 31 -2.89 11.00 -5.21
CA VAL A 31 -2.15 10.24 -6.21
C VAL A 31 -3.03 10.09 -7.44
N ASN A 32 -2.63 10.74 -8.54
CA ASN A 32 -3.30 10.63 -9.83
C ASN A 32 -2.75 9.44 -10.64
N GLN A 33 -3.36 9.18 -11.80
CA GLN A 33 -2.96 8.11 -12.70
C GLN A 33 -1.44 8.15 -12.99
N LYS A 34 -0.77 7.00 -12.90
CA LYS A 34 0.69 6.80 -13.02
C LYS A 34 1.55 7.53 -11.99
N GLY A 35 0.94 8.20 -11.01
CA GLY A 35 1.64 8.69 -9.83
C GLY A 35 1.90 7.56 -8.84
N LYS A 36 2.95 7.68 -8.03
CA LYS A 36 3.32 6.69 -7.02
C LYS A 36 3.46 7.29 -5.63
N LEU A 37 2.73 6.74 -4.66
CA LEU A 37 2.97 6.96 -3.25
C LEU A 37 3.66 5.72 -2.66
N GLN A 38 4.85 5.90 -2.13
CA GLN A 38 5.54 4.88 -1.35
C GLN A 38 5.61 5.28 0.12
N VAL A 39 5.15 4.40 1.00
CA VAL A 39 5.22 4.58 2.45
C VAL A 39 6.04 3.44 3.03
N ASN A 40 7.23 3.77 3.54
CA ASN A 40 8.12 2.79 4.15
C ASN A 40 7.65 2.45 5.57
N ALA A 41 8.18 1.36 6.13
CA ALA A 41 7.95 1.00 7.53
C ALA A 41 8.19 2.19 8.48
N GLY A 42 7.28 2.40 9.43
CA GLY A 42 7.31 3.52 10.36
C GLY A 42 7.02 4.90 9.74
N GLY A 43 6.70 4.99 8.45
CA GLY A 43 6.17 6.20 7.81
C GLY A 43 4.65 6.29 7.93
N THR A 44 4.14 7.52 7.95
CA THR A 44 2.70 7.79 8.10
C THR A 44 2.18 8.62 6.92
N ALA A 45 1.13 8.14 6.26
CA ALA A 45 0.37 8.87 5.26
C ALA A 45 -1.12 8.87 5.62
N THR A 46 -1.69 10.06 5.86
CA THR A 46 -3.11 10.24 6.21
C THR A 46 -3.85 11.01 5.13
N ASN A 47 -5.17 10.83 5.08
CA ASN A 47 -6.05 11.47 4.11
C ASN A 47 -5.60 11.25 2.66
N VAL A 48 -5.16 10.02 2.35
CA VAL A 48 -4.69 9.66 1.01
C VAL A 48 -5.86 9.49 0.05
N THR A 49 -5.89 10.28 -1.03
CA THR A 49 -6.78 10.08 -2.16
C THR A 49 -6.02 9.33 -3.26
N LEU A 50 -6.30 8.04 -3.42
CA LEU A 50 -5.70 7.22 -4.48
C LEU A 50 -6.72 7.12 -5.63
N LYS A 51 -6.46 7.84 -6.74
CA LYS A 51 -7.32 7.76 -7.92
C LYS A 51 -6.97 6.52 -8.75
N GLN A 52 -7.93 6.11 -9.60
CA GLN A 52 -7.74 4.99 -10.50
C GLN A 52 -6.46 5.13 -11.33
N GLY A 53 -5.67 4.05 -11.36
CA GLY A 53 -4.36 3.97 -11.99
C GLY A 53 -3.23 4.65 -11.22
N GLY A 54 -3.48 5.13 -9.99
CA GLY A 54 -2.45 5.57 -9.06
C GLY A 54 -1.87 4.38 -8.30
N ALA A 55 -0.57 4.40 -8.01
CA ALA A 55 0.11 3.29 -7.35
C ALA A 55 0.38 3.59 -5.87
N LEU A 56 -0.02 2.67 -4.99
CA LEU A 56 0.41 2.62 -3.59
C LEU A 56 1.44 1.51 -3.41
N VAL A 57 2.62 1.84 -2.88
CA VAL A 57 3.66 0.89 -2.49
C VAL A 57 3.88 0.98 -0.99
N THR A 58 3.54 -0.06 -0.24
CA THR A 58 3.61 -0.02 1.23
C THR A 58 3.80 -1.41 1.84
N SER A 59 4.01 -1.45 3.16
CA SER A 59 3.98 -2.67 3.96
C SER A 59 3.04 -2.51 5.14
N THR A 60 2.67 -3.63 5.75
CA THR A 60 1.88 -3.67 7.00
C THR A 60 2.60 -3.04 8.22
N ALA A 61 3.88 -2.67 8.10
CA ALA A 61 4.62 -1.90 9.12
C ALA A 61 4.54 -0.37 8.93
N ALA A 62 3.82 0.11 7.92
CA ALA A 62 3.52 1.53 7.72
C ALA A 62 2.12 1.89 8.24
N THR A 63 1.85 3.19 8.35
CA THR A 63 0.49 3.72 8.58
C THR A 63 0.03 4.44 7.32
N VAL A 64 -1.02 3.93 6.66
CA VAL A 64 -1.62 4.53 5.46
C VAL A 64 -3.14 4.52 5.61
N LEU A 65 -3.74 5.71 5.68
CA LEU A 65 -5.19 5.88 5.77
C LEU A 65 -5.68 6.65 4.55
N GLY A 66 -6.56 6.04 3.75
CA GLY A 66 -6.99 6.66 2.51
C GLY A 66 -8.24 6.05 1.89
N ARG A 67 -8.50 6.44 0.64
CA ARG A 67 -9.65 5.93 -0.12
C ARG A 67 -9.30 5.64 -1.59
N PRO A 68 -9.49 4.40 -2.12
CA PRO A 68 -9.45 4.10 -3.55
C PRO A 68 -10.86 3.65 -3.96
N SER A 69 -11.78 4.58 -4.27
CA SER A 69 -13.21 4.26 -4.49
C SER A 69 -13.99 3.65 -3.30
N GLY A 70 -13.35 3.46 -2.13
CA GLY A 70 -13.87 3.03 -0.82
C GLY A 70 -12.88 3.43 0.28
N GLU A 71 -13.07 3.11 1.57
CA GLU A 71 -12.02 3.31 2.60
C GLU A 71 -11.00 2.17 2.55
N PHE A 72 -9.69 2.51 2.61
CA PHE A 72 -8.63 1.54 2.84
C PHE A 72 -7.71 2.01 3.97
N HIS A 73 -7.33 1.08 4.84
CA HIS A 73 -6.45 1.37 5.97
C HIS A 73 -5.33 0.32 6.05
N VAL A 74 -4.12 0.79 6.30
CA VAL A 74 -2.96 -0.02 6.69
C VAL A 74 -2.45 0.57 7.98
N GLU A 75 -2.60 -0.14 9.10
CA GLU A 75 -2.12 0.32 10.40
C GLU A 75 -1.98 -0.86 11.36
N ASN A 76 -1.08 -0.76 12.33
CA ASN A 76 -0.92 -1.75 13.41
C ASN A 76 -0.80 -3.20 12.91
N GLY A 77 -0.07 -3.44 11.81
CA GLY A 77 0.09 -4.77 11.23
C GLY A 77 -1.14 -5.33 10.50
N LYS A 78 -2.14 -4.51 10.23
CA LYS A 78 -3.35 -4.89 9.49
C LYS A 78 -3.56 -4.00 8.28
N ALA A 79 -3.78 -4.62 7.12
CA ALA A 79 -4.27 -3.96 5.91
C ALA A 79 -5.73 -4.37 5.64
N ASP A 80 -6.58 -3.42 5.26
CA ASP A 80 -8.01 -3.62 5.00
C ASP A 80 -8.43 -2.82 3.77
N GLY A 81 -9.06 -3.49 2.79
CA GLY A 81 -9.62 -2.85 1.59
C GLY A 81 -8.58 -2.24 0.65
N VAL A 82 -7.31 -2.66 0.73
CA VAL A 82 -6.24 -2.15 -0.12
C VAL A 82 -6.45 -2.58 -1.57
N VAL A 83 -6.40 -1.62 -2.49
CA VAL A 83 -6.40 -1.85 -3.93
C VAL A 83 -4.98 -1.69 -4.46
N LEU A 84 -4.50 -2.68 -5.19
CA LEU A 84 -3.17 -2.72 -5.80
C LEU A 84 -3.31 -2.76 -7.31
N GLU A 85 -2.94 -1.68 -7.98
CA GLU A 85 -3.00 -1.52 -9.43
C GLU A 85 -1.80 -0.70 -9.94
N SER A 86 -1.51 -0.75 -11.24
CA SER A 86 -0.54 0.16 -11.89
C SER A 86 0.85 0.22 -11.24
N GLY A 87 1.35 -0.92 -10.74
CA GLY A 87 2.61 -1.03 -10.01
C GLY A 87 2.50 -0.86 -8.50
N GLY A 88 1.27 -0.84 -7.97
CA GLY A 88 0.99 -0.87 -6.54
C GLY A 88 1.45 -2.19 -5.90
N ARG A 89 1.97 -2.10 -4.68
CA ARG A 89 2.48 -3.25 -3.94
C ARG A 89 2.13 -3.16 -2.46
N LEU A 90 1.70 -4.28 -1.88
CA LEU A 90 1.55 -4.46 -0.44
C LEU A 90 2.42 -5.63 0.04
N ASP A 91 3.31 -5.37 0.99
CA ASP A 91 4.05 -6.38 1.73
C ASP A 91 3.36 -6.70 3.08
N VAL A 92 2.83 -7.91 3.21
CA VAL A 92 2.28 -8.47 4.46
C VAL A 92 3.40 -9.21 5.18
N LEU A 93 3.83 -8.67 6.31
CA LEU A 93 4.96 -9.18 7.08
C LEU A 93 4.54 -10.35 8.00
N GLU A 94 5.51 -11.02 8.60
CA GLU A 94 5.28 -12.07 9.59
C GLU A 94 4.39 -11.57 10.74
N GLY A 95 3.38 -12.36 11.11
CA GLY A 95 2.43 -12.02 12.17
C GLY A 95 1.41 -10.94 11.80
N HIS A 96 1.52 -10.32 10.62
CA HIS A 96 0.60 -9.31 10.13
C HIS A 96 -0.50 -9.91 9.24
N SER A 97 -1.54 -9.12 8.99
CA SER A 97 -2.69 -9.54 8.19
C SER A 97 -3.11 -8.53 7.12
N ALA A 98 -3.63 -9.03 6.01
CA ALA A 98 -4.33 -8.25 5.00
C ALA A 98 -5.71 -8.86 4.75
N TRP A 99 -6.73 -8.03 4.67
CA TRP A 99 -8.12 -8.44 4.42
C TRP A 99 -8.70 -7.65 3.24
N LYS A 100 -9.48 -8.33 2.39
CA LYS A 100 -10.19 -7.72 1.26
C LYS A 100 -9.26 -6.95 0.31
N THR A 101 -8.06 -7.46 0.11
CA THR A 101 -7.12 -6.86 -0.86
C THR A 101 -7.58 -7.18 -2.29
N LEU A 102 -7.79 -6.13 -3.09
CA LEU A 102 -7.97 -6.27 -4.54
C LEU A 102 -6.60 -6.13 -5.21
N VAL A 103 -6.19 -7.14 -5.95
CA VAL A 103 -4.96 -7.13 -6.76
C VAL A 103 -5.37 -7.10 -8.22
N ASP A 104 -5.26 -5.91 -8.82
CA ASP A 104 -5.62 -5.64 -10.21
C ASP A 104 -4.38 -5.62 -11.13
N ASP A 105 -4.55 -5.24 -12.39
CA ASP A 105 -3.49 -5.20 -13.39
C ASP A 105 -2.25 -4.42 -12.92
N GLY A 106 -1.08 -5.08 -12.94
CA GLY A 106 0.19 -4.55 -12.46
C GLY A 106 0.30 -4.41 -10.94
N GLY A 107 -0.68 -4.86 -10.17
CA GLY A 107 -0.64 -4.92 -8.71
C GLY A 107 0.13 -6.14 -8.19
N THR A 108 0.77 -6.01 -7.02
CA THR A 108 1.46 -7.14 -6.36
C THR A 108 1.16 -7.21 -4.88
N LEU A 109 0.52 -8.29 -4.45
CA LEU A 109 0.43 -8.66 -3.04
C LEU A 109 1.55 -9.64 -2.71
N ALA A 110 2.40 -9.31 -1.75
CA ALA A 110 3.44 -10.21 -1.26
C ALA A 110 3.20 -10.53 0.21
N VAL A 111 3.14 -11.82 0.53
CA VAL A 111 2.87 -12.34 1.87
C VAL A 111 4.09 -13.12 2.33
N SER A 112 4.74 -12.63 3.38
CA SER A 112 5.91 -13.27 4.01
C SER A 112 5.48 -14.46 4.87
N ALA A 113 6.44 -15.30 5.27
CA ALA A 113 6.18 -16.45 6.11
C ALA A 113 5.54 -15.99 7.43
N GLY A 114 4.46 -16.65 7.82
CA GLY A 114 3.67 -16.25 8.99
C GLY A 114 2.77 -15.03 8.78
N GLY A 115 2.81 -14.36 7.62
CA GLY A 115 1.83 -13.35 7.22
C GLY A 115 0.53 -13.99 6.72
N LYS A 116 -0.59 -13.26 6.84
CA LYS A 116 -1.92 -13.79 6.46
C LYS A 116 -2.67 -12.83 5.54
N ALA A 117 -3.01 -13.26 4.34
CA ALA A 117 -3.94 -12.54 3.46
C ALA A 117 -5.25 -13.31 3.29
N THR A 118 -6.39 -12.69 3.58
CA THR A 118 -7.73 -13.30 3.43
C THR A 118 -8.67 -12.43 2.63
N GLY A 119 -9.61 -13.05 1.90
CA GLY A 119 -10.53 -12.33 1.03
C GLY A 119 -9.81 -11.59 -0.11
N VAL A 120 -8.68 -12.12 -0.56
CA VAL A 120 -7.94 -11.56 -1.69
C VAL A 120 -8.76 -11.80 -2.96
N THR A 121 -9.01 -10.74 -3.71
CA THR A 121 -9.60 -10.81 -5.05
C THR A 121 -8.52 -10.47 -6.05
N MET A 122 -8.23 -11.37 -6.99
CA MET A 122 -7.25 -11.13 -8.07
C MET A 122 -7.97 -11.03 -9.41
N THR A 123 -7.59 -10.06 -10.23
CA THR A 123 -8.02 -9.95 -11.63
C THR A 123 -6.84 -10.30 -12.57
N SER A 124 -7.05 -10.21 -13.88
CA SER A 124 -5.99 -10.44 -14.87
C SER A 124 -4.88 -9.41 -14.73
N GLY A 125 -3.63 -9.88 -14.59
CA GLY A 125 -2.44 -9.03 -14.50
C GLY A 125 -1.96 -8.73 -13.07
N GLY A 126 -2.73 -9.13 -12.05
CA GLY A 126 -2.31 -9.07 -10.66
C GLY A 126 -1.37 -10.23 -10.27
N ALA A 127 -0.45 -9.98 -9.34
CA ALA A 127 0.48 -10.98 -8.83
C ALA A 127 0.29 -11.21 -7.32
N LEU A 128 0.27 -12.48 -6.92
CA LEU A 128 0.37 -12.91 -5.52
C LEU A 128 1.67 -13.67 -5.34
N ILE A 129 2.51 -13.19 -4.41
CA ILE A 129 3.75 -13.87 -3.99
C ILE A 129 3.54 -14.31 -2.56
N ALA A 130 3.69 -15.60 -2.29
CA ALA A 130 3.66 -16.15 -0.93
C ALA A 130 4.85 -17.08 -0.75
N ASP A 131 5.71 -16.85 0.24
CA ASP A 131 6.68 -17.87 0.65
C ASP A 131 5.99 -18.86 1.59
N GLN A 132 5.20 -19.74 1.00
CA GLN A 132 4.79 -20.94 1.73
C GLN A 132 6.02 -21.84 1.82
N TRP A 133 6.64 -21.93 3.00
CA TRP A 133 7.37 -23.14 3.36
C TRP A 133 6.37 -24.28 3.40
N CYS A 134 6.11 -24.91 2.26
CA CYS A 134 5.43 -26.18 2.19
C CYS A 134 6.42 -27.21 2.73
N HIS A 135 6.29 -27.58 4.00
CA HIS A 135 6.90 -28.82 4.49
C HIS A 135 6.21 -29.98 3.77
N CYS A 136 6.96 -30.69 2.94
CA CYS A 136 6.61 -32.01 2.41
C CYS A 136 6.55 -33.06 3.53
#